data_AF-A0A5C3NHX3-F1
#
_entry.id   AF-A0A5C3NHX3-F1
#
_cell.length_a   1.000
_cell.length_b   1.000
_cell.length_c   1.000
_cell.angle_alpha   90.00
_cell.angle_beta   90.00
_cell.angle_gamma   90.00
#
_symmetry.space_group_name_H-M   'P 1'
#
loop_
_entity.id
_entity.type
_entity.pdbx_description
1 polymer ?
#
loop_
_entity_poly.entity_id
_entity_poly.type
_entity_poly.pdbx_seq_one_letter_code
_entity_poly.pdbx_strand_id
1 'polypeptide(L)'
;MSDAYSYAYSEPTLQALLTVSSFLVLLNAFRISVEYVVSGAGILGEIFVGVVFGTPLAGVLSDEWMATFGVLGYVGLCLMVLEGGLNTSLSHALPALPVSLAIACTGILAPIPAPR
;
A
#
# COMPACT_ATOMS: atom_id res chain seq x y z
N MET A 1 0.64 -26.44 34.40
CA MET A 1 1.61 -25.41 33.99
C MET A 1 0.86 -24.42 33.14
N SER A 2 0.29 -23.41 33.80
CA SER A 2 -0.55 -22.37 33.21
C SER A 2 0.13 -21.05 33.53
N ASP A 3 1.09 -20.66 32.69
CA ASP A 3 1.62 -19.30 32.72
C ASP A 3 0.54 -18.38 32.19
N ALA A 4 0.09 -17.48 33.07
CA ALA A 4 -0.91 -16.49 32.78
C ALA A 4 -0.41 -15.59 31.63
N TYR A 5 -1.07 -15.72 30.48
CA TYR A 5 -0.97 -14.81 29.35
C TYR A 5 -1.51 -13.43 29.77
N SER A 6 -0.74 -12.65 30.53
CA SER A 6 -1.04 -11.24 30.77
C SER A 6 -0.13 -10.42 29.87
N TYR A 7 -0.56 -10.20 28.62
CA TYR A 7 0.03 -9.16 27.79
C TYR A 7 -0.17 -7.83 28.51
N ALA A 8 0.93 -7.17 28.91
CA ALA A 8 0.85 -5.85 29.50
C ALA A 8 0.31 -4.89 28.43
N TYR A 9 -0.93 -4.43 28.62
CA TYR A 9 -1.53 -3.45 27.71
C TYR A 9 -0.74 -2.14 27.79
N SER A 10 -0.03 -1.82 26.71
CA SER A 10 0.58 -0.52 26.51
C SER A 10 -0.45 0.39 25.86
N GLU A 11 -1.00 1.32 26.64
CA GLU A 11 -1.92 2.31 26.12
C GLU A 11 -1.20 3.22 25.11
N PRO A 12 -1.71 3.36 23.88
CA PRO A 12 -1.13 4.28 22.91
C PRO A 12 -1.34 5.72 23.40
N THR A 13 -0.32 6.56 23.22
CA THR A 13 -0.41 7.97 23.59
C THR A 13 -1.48 8.68 22.76
N LEU A 14 -2.10 9.71 23.35
CA LEU A 14 -3.09 10.53 22.65
C LEU A 14 -2.54 11.10 21.33
N GLN A 15 -1.25 11.47 21.31
CA GLN A 15 -0.57 11.94 20.11
C GLN A 15 -0.55 10.88 19.01
N ALA A 16 -0.24 9.61 19.32
CA ALA A 16 -0.25 8.54 18.33
C ALA A 16 -1.64 8.32 17.74
N LEU A 17 -2.68 8.35 18.58
CA LEU A 17 -4.08 8.25 18.16
C LEU A 17 -4.49 9.39 17.21
N LEU A 18 -4.15 10.63 17.55
CA LEU A 18 -4.42 11.81 16.72
C LEU A 18 -3.66 11.77 15.39
N THR A 19 -2.40 11.37 15.43
CA THR A 19 -1.57 11.22 14.22
C THR A 19 -2.16 10.17 13.28
N VAL A 20 -2.44 8.96 13.77
CA VAL A 20 -2.97 7.87 12.92
C VAL A 20 -4.38 8.20 12.41
N SER A 21 -5.24 8.77 13.25
CA SER A 21 -6.58 9.17 12.82
C SER A 21 -6.52 10.28 11.76
N SER A 22 -5.68 11.31 11.94
CA SER A 22 -5.50 12.35 10.93
C SER A 22 -4.95 11.80 9.61
N PHE A 23 -4.00 10.86 9.67
CA PHE A 23 -3.48 10.17 8.51
C PHE A 23 -4.57 9.43 7.73
N LEU A 24 -5.40 8.64 8.42
CA LEU A 24 -6.51 7.89 7.80
C LEU A 24 -7.56 8.80 7.17
N VAL A 25 -7.94 9.89 7.86
CA VAL A 25 -8.90 10.86 7.35
C VAL A 25 -8.34 11.58 6.12
N LEU A 26 -7.09 12.01 6.16
CA LEU A 26 -6.44 12.69 5.05
C LEU A 26 -6.25 11.79 3.84
N LEU A 27 -5.86 10.53 4.04
CA LEU A 27 -5.81 9.53 2.97
C LEU A 27 -7.14 9.46 2.21
N ASN A 28 -8.25 9.30 2.94
CA ASN A 28 -9.56 9.19 2.32
C ASN A 28 -10.02 10.51 1.67
N ALA A 29 -9.79 11.65 2.33
CA ALA A 29 -10.13 12.96 1.80
C ALA A 29 -9.38 13.27 0.49
N PHE A 30 -8.07 12.99 0.43
CA PHE A 30 -7.28 13.18 -0.79
C PHE A 30 -7.65 12.19 -1.87
N ARG A 31 -7.93 10.92 -1.52
CA ARG A 31 -8.45 9.94 -2.48
C ARG A 31 -9.66 10.49 -3.22
N ILE A 32 -10.66 10.95 -2.47
CA ILE A 32 -11.91 11.49 -3.03
C ILE A 32 -11.64 12.78 -3.81
N SER A 33 -10.82 13.68 -3.28
CA SER A 33 -10.51 14.94 -3.94
C SER A 33 -9.82 14.72 -5.29
N VAL A 34 -8.82 13.84 -5.35
CA VAL A 34 -8.09 13.52 -6.58
C VAL A 34 -8.97 12.74 -7.55
N GLU A 35 -9.83 11.84 -7.07
CA GLU A 35 -10.79 11.12 -7.91
C GLU A 35 -11.66 12.10 -8.73
N TYR A 36 -12.19 13.14 -8.07
CA TYR A 36 -13.01 14.16 -8.73
C TYR A 36 -12.22 15.10 -9.63
N VAL A 37 -11.00 15.49 -9.24
CA VAL A 37 -10.19 16.46 -10.00
C VAL A 37 -9.53 15.82 -11.22
N VAL A 38 -9.00 14.61 -11.08
CA VAL A 38 -8.15 13.93 -12.08
C VAL A 38 -8.92 12.84 -12.85
N SER A 39 -10.22 12.66 -12.56
CA SER A 39 -11.12 11.74 -13.27
C SER A 39 -10.69 10.26 -13.22
N GLY A 40 -10.71 9.67 -12.02
CA GLY A 40 -10.52 8.22 -11.84
C GLY A 40 -9.15 7.78 -11.29
N ALA A 41 -8.33 8.73 -10.83
CA ALA A 41 -6.98 8.46 -10.33
C ALA A 41 -6.86 8.64 -8.80
N GLY A 42 -7.91 8.33 -8.03
CA GLY A 42 -7.93 8.53 -6.58
C GLY A 42 -6.74 7.92 -5.81
N ILE A 43 -6.17 6.81 -6.30
CA ILE A 43 -4.96 6.18 -5.73
C ILE A 43 -3.77 7.15 -5.66
N LEU A 44 -3.64 8.08 -6.62
CA LEU A 44 -2.57 9.07 -6.60
C LEU A 44 -2.67 10.00 -5.37
N GLY A 45 -3.88 10.29 -4.91
CA GLY A 45 -4.11 11.07 -3.70
C GLY A 45 -3.64 10.33 -2.44
N GLU A 46 -3.90 9.02 -2.37
CA GLU A 46 -3.45 8.19 -1.24
C GLU A 46 -1.92 8.07 -1.22
N ILE A 47 -1.28 7.87 -2.38
CA ILE A 47 0.18 7.83 -2.51
C ILE A 47 0.78 9.17 -2.06
N PHE A 48 0.22 10.29 -2.51
CA PHE A 48 0.71 11.62 -2.13
C PHE A 48 0.70 11.83 -0.61
N VAL A 49 -0.42 11.52 0.06
CA VAL A 49 -0.51 11.62 1.52
C VAL A 49 0.47 10.66 2.20
N GLY A 50 0.61 9.44 1.70
CA GLY A 50 1.58 8.46 2.20
C GLY A 50 3.02 8.97 2.15
N VAL A 51 3.43 9.59 1.02
CA VAL A 51 4.77 10.18 0.86
C VAL A 51 4.97 11.38 1.78
N VAL A 52 3.95 12.22 1.96
CA VAL A 52 4.04 13.39 2.85
C VAL A 52 4.19 12.96 4.30
N PHE A 53 3.37 12.02 4.79
CA PHE A 53 3.40 11.57 6.18
C PHE A 53 4.57 10.64 6.50
N GLY A 54 5.10 9.95 5.49
CA GLY A 54 6.25 9.06 5.60
C GLY A 54 7.59 9.78 5.60
N THR A 55 8.66 8.98 5.69
CA THR A 55 10.04 9.43 5.50
C THR A 55 10.44 9.29 4.04
N PRO A 56 11.25 10.22 3.48
CA PRO A 56 12.04 11.26 4.15
C PRO A 56 11.35 12.64 4.27
N LEU A 57 10.06 12.78 3.94
CA LEU A 57 9.44 14.09 3.72
C LEU A 57 9.08 14.84 5.02
N ALA A 58 7.98 14.48 5.68
CA ALA A 58 7.60 15.09 6.96
C ALA A 58 7.86 14.14 8.15
N GLY A 59 7.87 12.81 7.92
CA GLY A 59 8.18 11.82 8.96
C GLY A 59 7.27 11.91 10.19
N VAL A 60 5.99 12.24 9.98
CA VAL A 60 5.01 12.44 11.06
C VAL A 60 4.60 11.10 11.68
N LEU A 61 4.62 10.03 10.88
CA LEU A 61 4.34 8.67 11.32
C LEU A 61 5.57 8.05 11.99
N SER A 62 5.38 7.40 13.15
CA SER A 62 6.47 6.67 13.81
C SER A 62 6.85 5.40 13.04
N ASP A 63 8.07 4.93 13.27
CA ASP A 63 8.61 3.74 12.59
C ASP A 63 7.76 2.48 12.83
N GLU A 64 7.18 2.34 14.03
CA GLU A 64 6.28 1.22 14.38
C GLU A 64 5.02 1.20 13.50
N TRP A 65 4.43 2.37 13.26
CA TRP A 65 3.25 2.48 12.39
C TRP A 65 3.62 2.27 10.93
N MET A 66 4.76 2.78 10.48
CA MET A 66 5.25 2.52 9.11
C MET A 66 5.48 1.02 8.89
N ALA A 67 6.07 0.31 9.86
CA ALA A 67 6.25 -1.13 9.77
C ALA A 67 4.91 -1.87 9.71
N THR A 68 3.94 -1.46 10.54
CA THR A 68 2.60 -2.05 10.59
C THR A 68 1.87 -1.88 9.25
N PHE A 69 1.84 -0.66 8.71
CA PHE A 69 1.25 -0.40 7.39
C PHE A 69 2.04 -1.05 6.25
N GLY A 70 3.36 -1.22 6.40
CA GLY A 70 4.18 -2.00 5.48
C GLY A 70 3.72 -3.46 5.40
N VAL A 71 3.50 -4.12 6.54
CA VAL A 71 2.95 -5.48 6.59
C VAL A 71 1.56 -5.53 5.98
N LEU A 72 0.69 -4.57 6.31
CA LEU A 72 -0.64 -4.47 5.73
C LEU A 72 -0.58 -4.28 4.21
N GLY A 73 0.39 -3.51 3.72
CA GLY A 73 0.66 -3.29 2.30
C GLY A 73 1.07 -4.58 1.58
N TYR A 74 1.93 -5.39 2.19
CA TYR A 74 2.27 -6.71 1.64
C TYR A 74 1.06 -7.65 1.57
N VAL A 75 0.21 -7.66 2.60
CA VAL A 75 -1.05 -8.42 2.58
C VAL A 75 -1.97 -7.89 1.47
N GLY A 76 -2.11 -6.56 1.37
CA GLY A 76 -2.90 -5.89 0.36
C GLY A 76 -2.42 -6.20 -1.06
N LEU A 77 -1.11 -6.23 -1.30
CA LEU A 77 -0.51 -6.60 -2.59
C LEU A 77 -0.92 -8.02 -3.01
N CYS A 78 -0.81 -8.99 -2.10
CA CYS A 78 -1.23 -10.37 -2.36
C CYS A 78 -2.72 -10.45 -2.70
N LEU A 79 -3.57 -9.72 -1.96
CA LEU A 79 -5.01 -9.65 -2.23
C LEU A 79 -5.31 -8.98 -3.57
N MET A 80 -4.57 -7.93 -3.93
CA MET A 80 -4.75 -7.21 -5.20
C MET A 80 -4.41 -8.10 -6.40
N VAL A 81 -3.33 -8.88 -6.30
CA VAL A 81 -2.96 -9.88 -7.33
C VAL A 81 -4.02 -10.98 -7.42
N LEU A 82 -4.55 -11.44 -6.29
CA LEU A 82 -5.62 -12.44 -6.26
C LEU A 82 -6.90 -11.94 -6.94
N GLU A 83 -7.41 -10.77 -6.53
CA GLU A 83 -8.59 -10.14 -7.12
C GLU A 83 -8.43 -9.92 -8.64
N GLY A 84 -7.26 -9.42 -9.06
CA GLY A 84 -6.94 -9.28 -10.48
C GLY A 84 -6.96 -10.61 -11.24
N GLY A 85 -6.44 -11.68 -10.63
CA GLY A 85 -6.46 -13.03 -11.20
C GLY A 85 -7.87 -13.62 -11.30
N LEU A 86 -8.69 -13.46 -10.26
CA LEU A 86 -10.07 -13.96 -10.22
C LEU A 86 -10.99 -13.22 -11.20
N ASN A 87 -10.80 -11.92 -11.37
CA ASN A 87 -11.60 -11.10 -12.28
C ASN A 87 -11.15 -11.21 -13.76
N THR A 88 -10.05 -11.91 -14.03
CA THR A 88 -9.54 -12.14 -15.38
C THR A 88 -10.15 -13.41 -15.98
N SER A 89 -10.79 -13.29 -17.14
CA SER A 89 -11.31 -14.46 -17.86
C SER A 89 -10.17 -15.31 -18.45
N LEU A 90 -10.14 -16.61 -18.11
CA LEU A 90 -9.13 -17.55 -18.60
C LEU A 90 -9.12 -17.68 -20.13
N SER A 91 -10.28 -17.54 -20.78
CA SER A 91 -10.42 -17.61 -22.24
C SER A 91 -9.64 -16.51 -22.99
N HIS A 92 -9.46 -15.34 -22.37
CA HIS A 92 -8.67 -14.25 -22.94
C HIS A 92 -7.21 -14.26 -22.46
N ALA A 93 -6.95 -14.81 -21.27
CA ALA A 93 -5.60 -14.87 -20.70
C ALA A 93 -4.71 -15.91 -21.40
N LEU A 94 -5.23 -17.11 -21.68
CA LEU A 94 -4.44 -18.21 -22.24
C LEU A 94 -3.79 -17.88 -23.60
N PRO A 95 -4.48 -17.25 -24.58
CA PRO A 95 -3.87 -16.88 -25.85
C PRO A 95 -2.83 -15.76 -25.73
N ALA A 96 -2.97 -14.89 -24.72
CA ALA A 96 -2.06 -13.76 -24.50
C ALA A 96 -0.84 -14.13 -23.64
N LEU A 97 -0.83 -15.32 -23.01
CA LEU A 97 0.26 -15.79 -22.14
C LEU A 97 1.67 -15.65 -22.73
N PRO A 98 1.98 -16.10 -23.97
CA PRO A 98 3.34 -16.01 -24.47
C PRO A 98 3.82 -14.55 -24.61
N VAL A 99 2.94 -13.65 -25.05
CA VAL A 99 3.24 -12.22 -25.19
C VAL A 99 3.36 -11.56 -23.80
N SER A 100 2.43 -11.86 -22.90
CA SER A 100 2.45 -11.35 -21.51
C SER A 100 3.71 -11.81 -20.78
N LEU A 101 4.12 -13.06 -20.94
CA LEU A 101 5.33 -13.61 -20.35
C LEU A 101 6.58 -12.94 -20.91
N ALA A 102 6.66 -12.72 -22.23
CA ALA A 102 7.77 -12.01 -22.84
C ALA A 102 7.91 -10.57 -22.30
N ILE A 103 6.80 -9.85 -22.15
CA ILE A 103 6.78 -8.50 -21.58
C ILE A 103 7.17 -8.53 -20.09
N ALA A 104 6.61 -9.47 -19.31
CA ALA A 104 6.94 -9.63 -17.90
C ALA A 104 8.42 -9.95 -17.69
N CYS A 105 8.96 -10.90 -18.46
CA CYS A 105 10.39 -11.23 -18.45
C CYS A 105 11.24 -10.01 -18.83
N THR A 106 10.84 -9.25 -19.85
CA THR A 106 11.57 -8.04 -20.26
C THR A 106 11.55 -6.99 -19.13
N GLY A 107 10.41 -6.77 -18.48
CA GLY A 107 10.29 -5.83 -17.37
C GLY A 107 11.13 -6.21 -16.13
N ILE A 108 11.26 -7.51 -15.85
CA ILE A 108 12.06 -8.02 -14.73
C ILE A 108 13.56 -8.01 -15.07
N LEU A 109 13.93 -8.42 -16.29
CA LEU A 109 15.33 -8.62 -16.71
C LEU A 109 16.00 -7.34 -17.21
N ALA A 110 15.23 -6.32 -17.64
CA ALA A 110 15.74 -5.02 -18.06
C ALA A 110 15.28 -3.88 -17.11
N PRO A 111 15.62 -3.93 -15.81
CA PRO A 111 15.34 -2.82 -14.91
C PRO A 111 16.14 -1.59 -15.34
N ILE A 112 15.54 -0.40 -15.19
CA ILE A 112 16.23 0.87 -15.43
C ILE A 112 17.51 0.88 -14.57
N PRO A 113 18.70 1.02 -15.17
CA PRO A 113 19.94 1.09 -14.39
C PRO A 113 19.87 2.31 -13.48
N ALA A 114 20.03 2.09 -12.17
CA ALA A 114 20.02 3.16 -11.19
C ALA A 114 21.16 4.15 -11.49
N PRO A 115 20.90 5.47 -11.55
CA PRO A 115 21.97 6.46 -11.53
C PRO A 115 22.71 6.33 -10.20
N ARG A 116 24.02 6.13 -10.30
CA ARG A 116 24.98 6.02 -9.19
C ARG A 116 25.45 7.40 -8.75
#